data_AF-A0AAN6GJY7-F1
#
_entry.id   AF-A0AAN6GJY7-F1
#
_cell.length_a   1.000
_cell.length_b   1.000
_cell.length_c   1.000
_cell.angle_alpha   90.00
_cell.angle_beta   90.00
_cell.angle_gamma   90.00
#
_symmetry.space_group_name_H-M   'P 1'
#
loop_
_entity.id
_entity.type
_entity.pdbx_description
1 polymer ?
#
loop_
_entity_poly.entity_id
_entity_poly.type
_entity_poly.pdbx_seq_one_letter_code
_entity_poly.pdbx_strand_id
1 'polypeptide(L)'
;MTATSTTLSPQAAAQDRYQPPASASSPSSPWIPKFASSKAQRVRQILYLTVMHGLGAALISGGINFGVSVAMYLRQSDITMWILAKNTVAGDMGVTVLIQVTVTFIITSTLIRGDLKSGLAIPLQQPWPPAPASTAQAEGSANLSPATPYTQSQHRSSLQLLKHNVETFYIITQQNFITQGGISVKERFWRLFRTALQGFILACCVFPWFWGIAIAILAPIYSNKPMGHTWVPMVIKGVYGALLGLITNPLIALMNLGAHDVAGQDLVHRKGATPEEERGEALPAKDKISGETTAVAAQSVEAPEPSPVDTSVSQSTVTETREQQPAPVGIAAAQPPPEATARRSEEMDAVSRPRTSFAISASDSRMTLDRESSNAHEDFESAVDVPLSSTTDLPASSQKKLL
;
A
#
# COMPACT_ATOMS: atom_id res chain seq x y z
N MET A 1 61.30 -23.29 -60.08
CA MET A 1 59.83 -23.36 -60.19
C MET A 1 59.28 -23.57 -58.80
N THR A 2 58.86 -22.50 -58.14
CA THR A 2 58.26 -22.56 -56.80
C THR A 2 57.18 -21.48 -56.79
N ALA A 3 55.92 -21.91 -56.89
CA ALA A 3 54.76 -21.03 -56.92
C ALA A 3 54.22 -20.86 -55.51
N THR A 4 54.27 -19.64 -54.99
CA THR A 4 53.70 -19.25 -53.70
C THR A 4 52.28 -18.74 -53.94
N SER A 5 51.28 -19.54 -53.54
CA SER A 5 49.87 -19.14 -53.55
C SER A 5 49.54 -18.38 -52.27
N THR A 6 49.30 -17.07 -52.41
CA THR A 6 48.81 -16.20 -51.32
C THR A 6 47.28 -16.26 -51.28
N THR A 7 46.74 -16.93 -50.26
CA THR A 7 45.30 -17.01 -49.98
C THR A 7 44.85 -15.72 -49.26
N LEU A 8 44.13 -14.86 -49.97
CA LEU A 8 43.49 -13.66 -49.40
C LEU A 8 42.17 -14.05 -48.72
N SER A 9 42.09 -13.77 -47.42
CA SER A 9 40.94 -14.07 -46.55
C SER A 9 39.81 -13.02 -46.73
N PRO A 10 38.57 -13.40 -47.07
CA PRO A 10 37.45 -12.47 -47.25
C PRO A 10 36.71 -12.26 -45.92
N GLN A 11 37.29 -11.49 -45.00
CA GLN A 11 36.65 -11.22 -43.70
C GLN A 11 36.90 -9.78 -43.22
N ALA A 12 36.67 -8.80 -44.10
CA ALA A 12 36.88 -7.38 -43.76
C ALA A 12 35.82 -6.40 -44.32
N ALA A 13 34.73 -6.87 -44.95
CA ALA A 13 33.85 -5.99 -45.73
C ALA A 13 32.39 -5.84 -45.21
N ALA A 14 32.06 -6.27 -44.00
CA ALA A 14 30.69 -6.20 -43.47
C ALA A 14 30.57 -5.51 -42.09
N GLN A 15 31.45 -4.54 -41.79
CA GLN A 15 31.38 -3.69 -40.60
C GLN A 15 30.93 -2.25 -40.88
N ASP A 16 30.44 -1.99 -42.10
CA ASP A 16 30.00 -0.65 -42.48
C ASP A 16 28.59 -0.35 -41.93
N ARG A 17 28.57 0.54 -40.93
CA ARG A 17 27.45 1.39 -40.51
C ARG A 17 26.25 0.74 -39.82
N TYR A 18 26.49 0.17 -38.64
CA TYR A 18 25.51 0.38 -37.56
C TYR A 18 25.86 1.73 -36.89
N GLN A 19 25.46 2.85 -37.51
CA GLN A 19 25.35 4.10 -36.76
C GLN A 19 24.14 3.91 -35.84
N PRO A 20 24.32 3.78 -34.50
CA PRO A 20 23.17 3.77 -33.62
C PRO A 20 22.39 5.06 -33.92
N PRO A 21 21.07 4.97 -34.15
CA PRO A 21 20.26 6.13 -34.50
C PRO A 21 20.56 7.21 -33.47
N ALA A 22 20.88 8.41 -33.95
CA ALA A 22 21.23 9.56 -33.11
C ALA A 22 20.25 9.61 -31.95
N SER A 23 20.77 9.45 -30.73
CA SER A 23 20.02 9.26 -29.51
C SER A 23 19.12 10.47 -29.29
N ALA A 24 17.90 10.41 -29.84
CA ALA A 24 16.87 11.40 -29.64
C ALA A 24 16.61 11.45 -28.15
N SER A 25 16.92 12.61 -27.54
CA SER A 25 16.65 12.88 -26.14
C SER A 25 15.17 12.68 -25.90
N SER A 26 14.81 11.52 -25.35
CA SER A 26 13.42 11.21 -25.06
C SER A 26 12.93 12.24 -24.04
N PRO A 27 11.89 13.02 -24.36
CA PRO A 27 11.39 14.05 -23.45
C PRO A 27 11.04 13.40 -22.12
N SER A 28 11.50 13.98 -21.01
CA SER A 28 11.22 13.48 -19.68
C SER A 28 9.71 13.32 -19.50
N SER A 29 9.24 12.09 -19.28
CA SER A 29 7.82 11.84 -19.08
C SER A 29 7.31 12.62 -17.86
N PRO A 30 6.21 13.39 -17.99
CA PRO A 30 5.71 14.20 -16.90
C PRO A 30 5.24 13.33 -15.74
N TRP A 31 5.50 13.76 -14.50
CA TRP A 31 5.02 13.15 -13.25
C TRP A 31 3.49 13.20 -13.07
N ILE A 32 2.77 13.71 -14.06
CA ILE A 32 1.31 13.80 -14.07
C ILE A 32 0.75 12.47 -14.61
N PRO A 33 -0.14 11.79 -13.90
CA PRO A 33 -0.76 10.56 -14.40
C PRO A 33 -1.55 10.85 -15.68
N LYS A 34 -1.33 10.05 -16.73
CA LYS A 34 -2.17 10.10 -17.94
C LYS A 34 -3.34 9.15 -17.78
N PHE A 35 -4.49 9.74 -17.47
CA PHE A 35 -5.78 9.05 -17.47
C PHE A 35 -6.24 8.70 -18.88
N ALA A 36 -7.29 7.88 -18.98
CA ALA A 36 -7.90 7.51 -20.25
C ALA A 36 -8.22 8.73 -21.14
N SER A 37 -8.10 8.52 -22.46
CA SER A 37 -8.33 9.53 -23.49
C SER A 37 -9.80 9.87 -23.60
N SER A 38 -10.67 8.86 -23.53
CA SER A 38 -12.13 9.06 -23.51
C SER A 38 -12.57 9.78 -22.24
N LYS A 39 -13.37 10.84 -22.41
CA LYS A 39 -13.92 11.64 -21.30
C LYS A 39 -14.71 10.77 -20.31
N ALA A 40 -15.52 9.83 -20.80
CA ALA A 40 -16.32 8.93 -19.97
C ALA A 40 -15.43 8.00 -19.13
N GLN A 41 -14.41 7.39 -19.74
CA GLN A 41 -13.46 6.52 -19.05
C GLN A 41 -12.64 7.29 -18.01
N ARG A 42 -12.20 8.51 -18.34
CA ARG A 42 -11.49 9.39 -17.40
C ARG A 42 -12.34 9.71 -16.18
N VAL A 43 -13.59 10.11 -16.38
CA VAL A 43 -14.51 10.42 -15.27
C VAL A 43 -14.71 9.18 -14.39
N ARG A 44 -14.89 8.00 -14.99
CA ARG A 44 -14.99 6.74 -14.25
C ARG A 44 -13.73 6.43 -13.44
N GLN A 45 -12.54 6.62 -14.02
CA GLN A 45 -11.26 6.45 -13.30
C GLN A 45 -11.12 7.41 -12.12
N ILE A 46 -11.42 8.70 -12.34
CA ILE A 46 -11.35 9.71 -11.28
C ILE A 46 -12.34 9.36 -10.17
N LEU A 47 -13.58 9.01 -10.49
CA LEU A 47 -14.60 8.64 -9.52
C LEU A 47 -14.21 7.38 -8.74
N TYR A 48 -13.64 6.37 -9.41
CA TYR A 48 -13.10 5.18 -8.76
C TYR A 48 -11.99 5.54 -7.76
N LEU A 49 -11.04 6.39 -8.16
CA LEU A 49 -9.95 6.82 -7.28
C LEU A 49 -10.42 7.67 -6.11
N THR A 50 -11.35 8.62 -6.32
CA THR A 50 -11.76 9.57 -5.28
C THR A 50 -12.85 9.02 -4.37
N VAL A 51 -13.86 8.34 -4.90
CA VAL A 51 -14.99 7.84 -4.11
C VAL A 51 -14.66 6.50 -3.47
N MET A 52 -14.25 5.51 -4.27
CA MET A 52 -13.98 4.17 -3.74
C MET A 52 -12.67 4.13 -2.97
N HIS A 53 -11.57 4.57 -3.60
CA HIS A 53 -10.27 4.54 -2.96
C HIS A 53 -9.98 5.73 -2.04
N GLY A 54 -10.66 6.87 -2.19
CA GLY A 54 -10.51 8.01 -1.30
C GLY A 54 -11.48 7.95 -0.13
N LEU A 55 -12.73 8.35 -0.38
CA LEU A 55 -13.75 8.48 0.67
C LEU A 55 -14.09 7.14 1.33
N GLY A 56 -14.31 6.08 0.55
CA GLY A 56 -14.61 4.75 1.08
C GLY A 56 -13.50 4.23 1.98
N ALA A 57 -12.24 4.37 1.54
CA ALA A 57 -11.08 3.98 2.33
C ALA A 57 -10.89 4.84 3.58
N ALA A 58 -11.20 6.14 3.52
CA ALA A 58 -11.16 7.04 4.66
C ALA A 58 -12.15 6.61 5.75
N LEU A 59 -13.38 6.28 5.37
CA LEU A 59 -14.41 5.81 6.31
C LEU A 59 -14.01 4.49 6.97
N ILE A 60 -13.53 3.52 6.18
CA ILE A 60 -13.09 2.22 6.70
C ILE A 60 -11.88 2.39 7.62
N SER A 61 -10.87 3.14 7.17
CA SER A 61 -9.64 3.36 7.94
C SER A 61 -9.90 4.14 9.23
N GLY A 62 -10.75 5.17 9.17
CA GLY A 62 -11.18 5.93 10.35
C GLY A 62 -11.96 5.07 11.33
N GLY A 63 -12.89 4.26 10.84
CA GLY A 63 -13.67 3.33 11.67
C GLY A 63 -12.80 2.29 12.38
N ILE A 64 -11.85 1.66 11.67
CA ILE A 64 -10.91 0.69 12.27
C ILE A 64 -10.08 1.36 13.36
N ASN A 65 -9.49 2.53 13.08
CA ASN A 65 -8.67 3.25 14.05
C ASN A 65 -9.47 3.75 15.26
N PHE A 66 -10.71 4.20 15.04
CA PHE A 66 -11.64 4.53 16.11
C PHE A 66 -11.95 3.30 16.98
N GLY A 67 -12.27 2.14 16.37
CA GLY A 67 -12.54 0.90 17.10
C GLY A 67 -11.34 0.44 17.95
N VAL A 68 -10.14 0.47 17.37
CA VAL A 68 -8.89 0.12 18.09
C VAL A 68 -8.64 1.07 19.25
N SER A 69 -8.82 2.38 19.06
CA SER A 69 -8.66 3.37 20.14
C SER A 69 -9.72 3.22 21.23
N VAL A 70 -10.97 2.89 20.91
CA VAL A 70 -11.99 2.57 21.91
C VAL A 70 -11.52 1.37 22.75
N ALA A 71 -11.07 0.29 22.11
CA ALA A 71 -10.59 -0.89 22.82
C ALA A 71 -9.38 -0.59 23.74
N MET A 72 -8.48 0.28 23.29
CA MET A 72 -7.27 0.65 24.05
C MET A 72 -7.56 1.63 25.19
N TYR A 73 -8.35 2.67 24.94
CA TYR A 73 -8.42 3.84 25.81
C TYR A 73 -9.67 3.91 26.70
N LEU A 74 -10.75 3.17 26.38
CA LEU A 74 -12.03 3.33 27.09
C LEU A 74 -11.93 3.08 28.61
N ARG A 75 -10.99 2.24 29.05
CA ARG A 75 -10.81 1.87 30.45
C ARG A 75 -9.55 2.46 31.10
N GLN A 76 -8.85 3.35 30.42
CA GLN A 76 -7.60 3.90 30.93
C GLN A 76 -7.82 5.30 31.53
N SER A 77 -7.35 5.48 32.77
CA SER A 77 -7.46 6.74 33.51
C SER A 77 -6.30 7.70 33.26
N ASP A 78 -5.14 7.18 32.84
CA ASP A 78 -3.91 7.95 32.67
C ASP A 78 -3.44 7.90 31.22
N ILE A 79 -4.07 8.75 30.40
CA ILE A 79 -3.73 8.91 28.98
C ILE A 79 -3.11 10.29 28.82
N THR A 80 -1.88 10.31 28.31
CA THR A 80 -1.14 11.55 28.05
C THR A 80 -0.69 11.57 26.59
N MET A 81 -0.45 12.78 26.07
CA MET A 81 -0.04 12.93 24.69
C MET A 81 1.39 12.41 24.46
N TRP A 82 2.32 12.66 25.39
CA TRP A 82 3.77 12.62 25.14
C TRP A 82 4.60 11.67 26.00
N ILE A 83 4.12 11.30 27.18
CA ILE A 83 4.96 10.57 28.14
C ILE A 83 5.05 9.12 27.68
N LEU A 84 6.14 8.76 26.97
CA LEU A 84 6.39 7.42 26.42
C LEU A 84 6.29 6.30 27.47
N ALA A 85 6.53 6.61 28.74
CA ALA A 85 6.37 5.68 29.85
C ALA A 85 4.89 5.35 30.18
N LYS A 86 3.94 6.13 29.66
CA LYS A 86 2.49 5.93 29.76
C LYS A 86 1.93 5.65 28.37
N ASN A 87 0.69 5.17 28.26
CA ASN A 87 0.07 4.97 26.96
C ASN A 87 -0.05 6.30 26.21
N THR A 88 0.79 6.49 25.18
CA THR A 88 0.86 7.74 24.42
C THR A 88 -0.01 7.67 23.18
N VAL A 89 -0.84 8.70 23.01
CA VAL A 89 -1.58 8.90 21.77
C VAL A 89 -0.60 9.19 20.62
N ALA A 90 0.46 9.97 20.87
CA ALA A 90 1.48 10.29 19.87
C ALA A 90 2.22 9.06 19.32
N GLY A 91 2.63 8.14 20.19
CA GLY A 91 3.32 6.91 19.79
C GLY A 91 2.40 6.00 18.97
N ASP A 92 1.16 5.84 19.42
CA ASP A 92 0.15 5.04 18.72
C ASP A 92 -0.18 5.60 17.33
N MET A 93 -0.29 6.92 17.19
CA MET A 93 -0.43 7.57 15.87
C MET A 93 0.77 7.31 14.97
N GLY A 94 2.00 7.33 15.52
CA GLY A 94 3.21 7.02 14.76
C GLY A 94 3.22 5.59 14.22
N VAL A 95 2.95 4.62 15.09
CA VAL A 95 2.85 3.20 14.72
C VAL A 95 1.71 2.97 13.73
N THR A 96 0.59 3.68 13.90
CA THR A 96 -0.56 3.62 13.00
C THR A 96 -0.16 3.93 11.56
N VAL A 97 0.68 4.94 11.29
CA VAL A 97 1.13 5.22 9.91
C VAL A 97 1.87 4.04 9.31
N LEU A 98 2.82 3.47 10.06
CA LEU A 98 3.65 2.37 9.59
C LEU A 98 2.82 1.13 9.26
N ILE A 99 1.94 0.72 10.18
CA ILE A 99 1.11 -0.47 10.02
C ILE A 99 0.02 -0.23 8.98
N GLN A 100 -0.73 0.87 9.08
CA GLN A 100 -1.88 1.14 8.21
C GLN A 100 -1.45 1.29 6.75
N VAL A 101 -0.41 2.06 6.45
CA VAL A 101 0.05 2.23 5.06
C VAL A 101 0.56 0.90 4.49
N THR A 102 1.28 0.11 5.29
CA THR A 102 1.75 -1.23 4.87
C THR A 102 0.59 -2.17 4.53
N VAL A 103 -0.37 -2.30 5.44
CA VAL A 103 -1.54 -3.18 5.24
C VAL A 103 -2.42 -2.68 4.09
N THR A 104 -2.64 -1.37 4.01
CA THR A 104 -3.39 -0.74 2.91
C THR A 104 -2.72 -1.03 1.57
N PHE A 105 -1.39 -0.98 1.50
CA PHE A 105 -0.65 -1.32 0.29
C PHE A 105 -0.92 -2.75 -0.17
N ILE A 106 -0.89 -3.72 0.75
CA ILE A 106 -1.15 -5.13 0.45
C ILE A 106 -2.58 -5.33 -0.06
N ILE A 107 -3.57 -4.78 0.66
CA ILE A 107 -4.99 -4.94 0.34
C ILE A 107 -5.30 -4.28 -1.01
N THR A 108 -4.91 -3.02 -1.19
CA THR A 108 -5.24 -2.24 -2.40
C THR A 108 -4.55 -2.77 -3.63
N SER A 109 -3.30 -3.24 -3.51
CA SER A 109 -2.60 -3.91 -4.62
C SER A 109 -3.29 -5.20 -5.06
N THR A 110 -3.94 -5.91 -4.13
CA THR A 110 -4.69 -7.14 -4.44
C THR A 110 -6.05 -6.82 -5.04
N LEU A 111 -6.79 -5.85 -4.47
CA LEU A 111 -8.13 -5.45 -4.93
C LEU A 111 -8.11 -4.89 -6.36
N ILE A 112 -7.20 -3.97 -6.65
CA ILE A 112 -7.14 -3.31 -7.97
C ILE A 112 -6.90 -4.31 -9.09
N ARG A 113 -6.15 -5.38 -8.83
CA ARG A 113 -5.97 -6.45 -9.82
C ARG A 113 -7.27 -7.21 -10.06
N GLY A 114 -8.03 -7.49 -9.00
CA GLY A 114 -9.37 -8.05 -9.13
C GLY A 114 -10.26 -7.14 -9.97
N ASP A 115 -10.22 -5.85 -9.69
CA ASP A 115 -11.03 -4.83 -10.36
C ASP A 115 -10.61 -4.62 -11.83
N LEU A 116 -9.33 -4.73 -12.15
CA LEU A 116 -8.83 -4.69 -13.53
C LEU A 116 -9.28 -5.94 -14.30
N LYS A 117 -9.27 -7.12 -13.67
CA LYS A 117 -9.75 -8.37 -14.28
C LYS A 117 -11.26 -8.37 -14.53
N SER A 118 -12.04 -7.77 -13.63
CA SER A 118 -13.49 -7.63 -13.80
C SER A 118 -13.86 -6.48 -14.76
N GLY A 119 -12.89 -5.65 -15.16
CA GLY A 119 -13.14 -4.44 -15.94
C GLY A 119 -13.83 -3.35 -15.13
N LEU A 120 -13.87 -3.46 -13.79
CA LEU A 120 -14.36 -2.42 -12.88
C LEU A 120 -13.42 -1.20 -12.90
N ALA A 121 -12.11 -1.45 -12.88
CA ALA A 121 -11.07 -0.45 -13.02
C ALA A 121 -10.54 -0.39 -14.46
N ILE A 122 -10.05 0.78 -14.86
CA ILE A 122 -9.42 1.02 -16.16
C ILE A 122 -7.95 1.36 -15.89
N PRO A 123 -6.97 0.71 -16.55
CA PRO A 123 -5.55 1.01 -16.36
C PRO A 123 -5.22 2.45 -16.79
N LEU A 124 -4.15 3.03 -16.24
CA LEU A 124 -3.63 4.31 -16.76
C LEU A 124 -3.07 4.12 -18.16
N GLN A 125 -2.90 5.20 -18.93
CA GLN A 125 -2.28 5.15 -20.26
C GLN A 125 -0.76 5.09 -20.24
N GLN A 126 -0.17 5.32 -19.07
CA GLN A 126 1.26 5.27 -18.88
C GLN A 126 1.55 4.82 -17.45
N PRO A 127 2.71 4.18 -17.21
CA PRO A 127 3.15 3.89 -15.86
C PRO A 127 3.26 5.14 -15.01
N TRP A 128 2.79 5.05 -13.76
CA TRP A 128 2.86 6.11 -12.78
C TRP A 128 3.29 5.53 -11.41
N PRO A 129 4.38 6.02 -10.79
CA PRO A 129 5.28 7.07 -11.29
C PRO A 129 5.96 6.69 -12.63
N PRO A 130 6.37 7.70 -13.42
CA PRO A 130 6.99 7.45 -14.72
C PRO A 130 8.22 6.56 -14.58
N ALA A 131 8.25 5.47 -15.34
CA ALA A 131 9.41 4.61 -15.39
C ALA A 131 10.57 5.34 -16.11
N PRO A 132 11.83 5.15 -15.69
CA PRO A 132 12.99 5.74 -16.34
C PRO A 132 13.10 5.23 -17.79
N ALA A 133 13.69 6.04 -18.67
CA ALA A 133 13.88 5.68 -20.07
C ALA A 133 14.62 4.34 -20.27
N SER A 134 15.50 3.96 -19.33
CA SER A 134 16.22 2.66 -19.35
C SER A 134 15.31 1.45 -19.22
N THR A 135 14.11 1.60 -18.66
CA THR A 135 13.11 0.53 -18.54
C THR A 135 12.10 0.53 -19.68
N ALA A 136 11.88 1.70 -20.32
CA ALA A 136 11.01 1.80 -21.49
C ALA A 136 11.58 1.06 -22.71
N GLN A 137 12.92 0.99 -22.84
CA GLN A 137 13.57 0.17 -23.88
C GLN A 137 13.55 -1.33 -23.58
N ALA A 138 13.09 -1.75 -22.40
CA ALA A 138 12.83 -3.14 -22.09
C ALA A 138 11.40 -3.55 -22.48
N GLU A 139 10.88 -3.01 -23.59
CA GLU A 139 9.68 -3.49 -24.28
C GLU A 139 9.82 -5.02 -24.48
N GLY A 140 8.96 -5.80 -23.82
CA GLY A 140 9.05 -7.27 -23.74
C GLY A 140 9.44 -7.86 -22.37
N SER A 141 9.75 -7.02 -21.37
CA SER A 141 10.28 -7.44 -20.06
C SER A 141 9.29 -8.07 -19.07
N ALA A 142 7.98 -8.06 -19.36
CA ALA A 142 7.03 -8.82 -18.54
C ALA A 142 7.37 -10.33 -18.45
N ASN A 143 8.22 -10.83 -19.36
CA ASN A 143 8.80 -12.18 -19.35
C ASN A 143 10.35 -12.20 -19.29
N LEU A 144 11.04 -11.15 -18.82
CA LEU A 144 12.46 -11.29 -18.53
C LEU A 144 12.62 -12.39 -17.47
N SER A 145 13.22 -13.51 -17.88
CA SER A 145 13.64 -14.56 -16.97
C SER A 145 14.40 -13.90 -15.81
N PRO A 146 14.14 -14.25 -14.54
CA PRO A 146 14.75 -13.64 -13.35
C PRO A 146 16.29 -13.76 -13.27
N ALA A 147 16.96 -14.13 -14.35
CA ALA A 147 18.34 -14.55 -14.43
C ALA A 147 19.19 -13.74 -15.41
N THR A 148 18.75 -12.58 -15.94
CA THR A 148 19.71 -11.68 -16.62
C THR A 148 20.75 -11.25 -15.58
N PRO A 149 22.01 -11.71 -15.68
CA PRO A 149 22.99 -11.50 -14.64
C PRO A 149 23.28 -10.00 -14.53
N TYR A 150 23.15 -9.48 -13.32
CA TYR A 150 23.36 -8.09 -12.94
C TYR A 150 24.87 -7.75 -12.92
N THR A 151 25.62 -8.14 -13.96
CA THR A 151 27.10 -8.07 -13.96
C THR A 151 27.64 -6.72 -14.46
N GLN A 152 26.79 -5.79 -14.87
CA GLN A 152 27.20 -4.49 -15.43
C GLN A 152 26.73 -3.29 -14.59
N SER A 153 26.86 -3.37 -13.26
CA SER A 153 26.42 -2.30 -12.35
C SER A 153 27.54 -1.74 -11.45
N GLN A 154 28.80 -2.06 -11.70
CA GLN A 154 29.86 -1.90 -10.69
C GLN A 154 30.33 -0.44 -10.44
N HIS A 155 29.75 0.57 -11.10
CA HIS A 155 30.17 1.96 -10.91
C HIS A 155 29.02 2.98 -10.83
N ARG A 156 27.89 2.62 -10.19
CA ARG A 156 26.79 3.57 -9.98
C ARG A 156 26.94 4.33 -8.65
N SER A 157 26.72 5.64 -8.69
CA SER A 157 26.72 6.47 -7.47
C SER A 157 25.57 6.08 -6.54
N SER A 158 25.69 6.36 -5.24
CA SER A 158 24.66 6.02 -4.24
C SER A 158 23.26 6.57 -4.59
N LEU A 159 23.21 7.74 -5.25
CA LEU A 159 21.96 8.30 -5.78
C LEU A 159 21.40 7.50 -6.94
N GLN A 160 22.25 6.99 -7.84
CA GLN A 160 21.81 6.11 -8.92
C GLN A 160 21.35 4.74 -8.39
N LEU A 161 21.94 4.25 -7.30
CA LEU A 161 21.47 3.06 -6.58
C LEU A 161 20.12 3.30 -5.93
N LEU A 162 19.93 4.42 -5.23
CA LEU A 162 18.62 4.79 -4.66
C LEU A 162 17.57 4.93 -5.76
N LYS A 163 17.90 5.64 -6.83
CA LYS A 163 17.05 5.77 -8.01
C LYS A 163 16.70 4.38 -8.56
N HIS A 164 17.68 3.52 -8.76
CA HIS A 164 17.47 2.17 -9.27
C HIS A 164 16.64 1.30 -8.32
N ASN A 165 16.79 1.47 -7.00
CA ASN A 165 15.97 0.78 -6.01
C ASN A 165 14.52 1.27 -6.07
N VAL A 166 14.27 2.58 -6.25
CA VAL A 166 12.92 3.13 -6.48
C VAL A 166 12.33 2.66 -7.81
N GLU A 167 13.15 2.53 -8.85
CA GLU A 167 12.75 2.00 -10.16
C GLU A 167 12.36 0.51 -10.06
N THR A 168 13.21 -0.28 -9.42
CA THR A 168 13.00 -1.71 -9.15
C THR A 168 11.79 -1.91 -8.24
N PHE A 169 11.60 -1.03 -7.26
CA PHE A 169 10.45 -1.00 -6.38
C PHE A 169 9.14 -0.91 -7.16
N TYR A 170 9.09 -0.10 -8.22
CA TYR A 170 7.90 0.03 -9.07
C TYR A 170 7.66 -1.21 -9.95
N ILE A 171 8.70 -1.73 -10.60
CA ILE A 171 8.59 -2.93 -11.44
C ILE A 171 8.10 -4.13 -10.62
N ILE A 172 8.58 -4.28 -9.39
CA ILE A 172 8.19 -5.41 -8.53
C ILE A 172 6.70 -5.36 -8.15
N THR A 173 6.07 -4.18 -8.13
CA THR A 173 4.63 -4.10 -7.83
C THR A 173 3.77 -4.94 -8.78
N GLN A 174 4.25 -5.21 -10.01
CA GLN A 174 3.60 -6.09 -10.98
C GLN A 174 3.56 -7.57 -10.58
N GLN A 175 4.45 -8.03 -9.71
CA GLN A 175 4.52 -9.42 -9.28
C GLN A 175 3.68 -9.76 -8.03
N ASN A 176 3.02 -8.75 -7.43
CA ASN A 176 2.30 -8.88 -6.16
C ASN A 176 0.95 -9.62 -6.25
N PHE A 177 0.75 -10.51 -7.23
CA PHE A 177 -0.47 -11.31 -7.29
C PHE A 177 -0.37 -12.48 -6.32
N ILE A 178 -0.85 -12.26 -5.09
CA ILE A 178 -0.85 -13.25 -3.99
C ILE A 178 -1.89 -14.34 -4.24
N THR A 179 -3.00 -14.02 -4.92
CA THR A 179 -4.16 -14.90 -5.11
C THR A 179 -4.11 -15.74 -6.40
N GLN A 180 -2.97 -15.83 -7.08
CA GLN A 180 -2.85 -16.69 -8.25
C GLN A 180 -3.01 -18.17 -7.87
N GLY A 181 -3.91 -18.87 -8.57
CA GLY A 181 -3.98 -20.33 -8.51
C GLY A 181 -2.68 -20.97 -9.02
N GLY A 182 -2.32 -22.13 -8.46
CA GLY A 182 -1.16 -22.92 -8.89
C GLY A 182 0.20 -22.49 -8.34
N ILE A 183 0.27 -21.52 -7.43
CA ILE A 183 1.53 -21.08 -6.80
C ILE A 183 1.73 -21.74 -5.43
N SER A 184 2.97 -22.20 -5.17
CA SER A 184 3.39 -22.74 -3.86
C SER A 184 3.20 -21.72 -2.72
N VAL A 185 2.86 -22.20 -1.53
CA VAL A 185 2.71 -21.38 -0.31
C VAL A 185 3.96 -20.55 -0.01
N LYS A 186 5.15 -21.12 -0.24
CA LYS A 186 6.43 -20.40 -0.05
C LYS A 186 6.53 -19.17 -0.95
N GLU A 187 6.16 -19.32 -2.22
CA GLU A 187 6.19 -18.22 -3.19
C GLU A 187 5.10 -17.18 -2.89
N ARG A 188 3.91 -17.61 -2.42
CA ARG A 188 2.87 -16.70 -1.94
C ARG A 188 3.35 -15.86 -0.76
N PHE A 189 3.99 -16.50 0.23
CA PHE A 189 4.56 -15.80 1.38
C PHE A 189 5.66 -14.83 0.97
N TRP A 190 6.55 -15.24 0.06
CA TRP A 190 7.61 -14.37 -0.45
C TRP A 190 7.07 -13.15 -1.20
N ARG A 191 6.00 -13.32 -2.00
CA ARG A 191 5.29 -12.21 -2.64
C ARG A 191 4.62 -11.28 -1.62
N LEU A 192 3.95 -11.85 -0.63
CA LEU A 192 3.34 -11.07 0.46
C LEU A 192 4.39 -10.26 1.22
N PHE A 193 5.51 -10.88 1.59
CA PHE A 193 6.61 -10.22 2.28
C PHE A 193 7.20 -9.07 1.45
N ARG A 194 7.46 -9.28 0.15
CA ARG A 194 7.92 -8.22 -0.75
C ARG A 194 6.90 -7.07 -0.86
N THR A 195 5.61 -7.40 -0.98
CA THR A 195 4.52 -6.41 -1.01
C THR A 195 4.45 -5.61 0.30
N ALA A 196 4.62 -6.29 1.44
CA ALA A 196 4.65 -5.67 2.76
C ALA A 196 5.86 -4.76 2.91
N LEU A 197 7.05 -5.21 2.50
CA LEU A 197 8.27 -4.38 2.50
C LEU A 197 8.09 -3.13 1.63
N GLN A 198 7.41 -3.26 0.49
CA GLN A 198 7.09 -2.11 -0.35
C GLN A 198 6.18 -1.12 0.38
N GLY A 199 5.06 -1.61 0.92
CA GLY A 199 4.15 -0.79 1.72
C GLY A 199 4.85 -0.10 2.90
N PHE A 200 5.78 -0.81 3.55
CA PHE A 200 6.55 -0.29 4.69
C PHE A 200 7.51 0.84 4.29
N ILE A 201 8.23 0.70 3.17
CA ILE A 201 9.09 1.78 2.66
C ILE A 201 8.26 3.02 2.34
N LEU A 202 7.11 2.86 1.67
CA LEU A 202 6.18 3.96 1.43
C LEU A 202 5.72 4.58 2.76
N ALA A 203 5.41 3.75 3.76
CA ALA A 203 5.03 4.21 5.08
C ALA A 203 6.14 5.06 5.74
N CYS A 204 7.40 4.64 5.65
CA CYS A 204 8.54 5.42 6.14
C CYS A 204 8.68 6.78 5.44
N CYS A 205 8.38 6.86 4.13
CA CYS A 205 8.38 8.14 3.40
C CYS A 205 7.24 9.07 3.83
N VAL A 206 6.06 8.52 4.12
CA VAL A 206 4.86 9.27 4.50
C VAL A 206 4.86 9.66 5.98
N PHE A 207 5.49 8.83 6.83
CA PHE A 207 5.58 8.98 8.29
C PHE A 207 5.95 10.37 8.78
N PRO A 208 7.11 10.97 8.40
CA PRO A 208 7.54 12.24 8.98
C PRO A 208 6.55 13.38 8.69
N TRP A 209 5.86 13.32 7.55
CA TRP A 209 4.86 14.33 7.17
C TRP A 209 3.57 14.18 7.96
N PHE A 210 2.93 13.00 7.92
CA PHE A 210 1.64 12.80 8.58
C PHE A 210 1.75 12.84 10.09
N TRP A 211 2.75 12.16 10.65
CA TRP A 211 2.97 12.16 12.09
C TRP A 211 3.45 13.54 12.55
N GLY A 212 4.44 14.14 11.88
CA GLY A 212 4.98 15.44 12.24
C GLY A 212 3.92 16.56 12.22
N ILE A 213 3.09 16.63 11.18
CA ILE A 213 1.99 17.61 11.09
C ILE A 213 0.96 17.38 12.19
N ALA A 214 0.57 16.12 12.42
CA ALA A 214 -0.41 15.82 13.45
C ALA A 214 0.09 16.18 14.85
N ILE A 215 1.36 15.89 15.16
CA ILE A 215 1.99 16.27 16.42
C ILE A 215 2.09 17.79 16.55
N ALA A 216 2.48 18.51 15.50
CA ALA A 216 2.54 19.97 15.51
C ALA A 216 1.18 20.62 15.84
N ILE A 217 0.08 20.02 15.40
CA ILE A 217 -1.29 20.50 15.68
C ILE A 217 -1.76 20.08 17.07
N LEU A 218 -1.61 18.81 17.43
CA LEU A 218 -2.22 18.25 18.64
C LEU A 218 -1.42 18.56 19.91
N ALA A 219 -0.10 18.68 19.82
CA ALA A 219 0.75 18.89 20.98
C ALA A 219 0.43 20.19 21.72
N PRO A 220 0.27 21.36 21.08
CA PRO A 220 -0.12 22.59 21.77
C PRO A 220 -1.50 22.52 22.42
N ILE A 221 -2.43 21.74 21.86
CA ILE A 221 -3.83 21.67 22.31
C ILE A 221 -3.96 20.78 23.55
N TYR A 222 -3.18 19.69 23.61
CA TYR A 222 -3.35 18.60 24.56
C TYR A 222 -2.13 18.28 25.44
N SER A 223 -1.02 19.03 25.34
CA SER A 223 0.23 18.76 26.08
C SER A 223 0.05 18.59 27.59
N ASN A 224 -0.79 19.42 28.21
CA ASN A 224 -0.96 19.48 29.66
C ASN A 224 -2.32 18.97 30.16
N LYS A 225 -3.12 18.33 29.29
CA LYS A 225 -4.47 17.89 29.63
C LYS A 225 -4.52 16.37 29.81
N PRO A 226 -4.96 15.85 30.98
CA PRO A 226 -5.25 14.43 31.10
C PRO A 226 -6.43 14.09 30.18
N MET A 227 -6.25 13.10 29.31
CA MET A 227 -7.28 12.66 28.37
C MET A 227 -8.02 11.40 28.82
N GLY A 228 -7.70 10.88 30.01
CA GLY A 228 -8.38 9.72 30.61
C GLY A 228 -9.88 9.95 30.73
N HIS A 229 -10.66 8.87 30.52
CA HIS A 229 -12.13 8.88 30.55
C HIS A 229 -12.83 9.83 29.55
N THR A 230 -12.11 10.38 28.57
CA THR A 230 -12.69 11.18 27.51
C THR A 230 -12.73 10.42 26.20
N TRP A 231 -13.57 10.87 25.26
CA TRP A 231 -13.63 10.34 23.89
C TRP A 231 -12.58 10.97 22.96
N VAL A 232 -11.79 11.92 23.48
CA VAL A 232 -10.85 12.71 22.68
C VAL A 232 -9.80 11.83 21.98
N PRO A 233 -9.13 10.87 22.66
CA PRO A 233 -8.16 9.99 22.00
C PRO A 233 -8.80 9.16 20.87
N MET A 234 -10.03 8.71 21.06
CA MET A 234 -10.76 7.90 20.08
C MET A 234 -11.08 8.71 18.82
N VAL A 235 -11.60 9.93 19.01
CA VAL A 235 -11.91 10.83 17.89
C VAL A 235 -10.63 11.25 17.16
N ILE A 236 -9.57 11.60 17.88
CA ILE A 236 -8.27 11.94 17.28
C ILE A 236 -7.78 10.80 16.39
N LYS A 237 -7.77 9.56 16.91
CA LYS A 237 -7.28 8.41 16.15
C LYS A 237 -8.18 8.08 14.96
N GLY A 238 -9.50 8.18 15.13
CA GLY A 238 -10.47 7.97 14.05
C GLY A 238 -10.29 8.97 12.90
N VAL A 239 -10.22 10.27 13.20
CA VAL A 239 -9.98 11.31 12.19
C VAL A 239 -8.60 11.15 11.55
N TYR A 240 -7.58 10.85 12.33
CA TYR A 240 -6.23 10.62 11.82
C TYR A 240 -6.17 9.45 10.83
N GLY A 241 -6.75 8.31 11.20
CA GLY A 241 -6.85 7.13 10.33
C GLY A 241 -7.64 7.42 9.06
N ALA A 242 -8.72 8.22 9.15
CA ALA A 242 -9.52 8.62 8.00
C ALA A 242 -8.72 9.50 7.02
N LEU A 243 -8.04 10.54 7.51
CA LEU A 243 -7.22 11.42 6.68
C LEU A 243 -6.06 10.68 6.03
N LEU A 244 -5.41 9.78 6.78
CA LEU A 244 -4.35 8.94 6.25
C LEU A 244 -4.89 8.03 5.13
N GLY A 245 -6.04 7.38 5.33
CA GLY A 245 -6.69 6.54 4.32
C GLY A 245 -7.14 7.34 3.08
N LEU A 246 -7.70 8.54 3.28
CA LEU A 246 -8.17 9.43 2.21
C LEU A 246 -7.05 9.80 1.23
N ILE A 247 -5.83 9.99 1.73
CA ILE A 247 -4.70 10.45 0.93
C ILE A 247 -3.86 9.28 0.41
N THR A 248 -3.52 8.33 1.28
CA THR A 248 -2.59 7.26 0.91
C THR A 248 -3.23 6.21 0.01
N ASN A 249 -4.51 5.92 0.17
CA ASN A 249 -5.12 4.84 -0.59
C ASN A 249 -5.33 5.18 -2.08
N PRO A 250 -5.79 6.39 -2.48
CA PRO A 250 -5.80 6.78 -3.89
C PRO A 250 -4.40 6.83 -4.51
N LEU A 251 -3.38 7.23 -3.73
CA LEU A 251 -1.99 7.25 -4.17
C LEU A 251 -1.50 5.84 -4.50
N ILE A 252 -1.69 4.90 -3.58
CA ILE A 252 -1.36 3.47 -3.77
C ILE A 252 -2.14 2.90 -4.95
N ALA A 253 -3.42 3.29 -5.09
CA ALA A 253 -4.26 2.84 -6.17
C ALA A 253 -3.74 3.32 -7.53
N LEU A 254 -3.35 4.58 -7.62
CA LEU A 254 -2.77 5.18 -8.81
C LEU A 254 -1.46 4.47 -9.20
N MET A 255 -0.61 4.14 -8.23
CA MET A 255 0.62 3.36 -8.47
C MET A 255 0.32 1.98 -9.08
N ASN A 256 -0.68 1.28 -8.54
CA ASN A 256 -1.07 -0.05 -9.01
C ASN A 256 -1.74 -0.02 -10.40
N LEU A 257 -2.56 1.00 -10.68
CA LEU A 257 -3.18 1.18 -12.00
C LEU A 257 -2.17 1.53 -13.08
N GLY A 258 -1.14 2.33 -12.75
CA GLY A 258 -0.05 2.64 -13.66
C GLY A 258 0.78 1.42 -14.01
N ALA A 259 0.98 0.52 -13.05
CA ALA A 259 1.89 -0.58 -13.25
C ALA A 259 1.32 -1.62 -14.26
N HIS A 260 -0.01 -1.78 -14.34
CA HIS A 260 -0.67 -2.82 -15.14
C HIS A 260 -0.72 -2.56 -16.66
N ASP A 261 -0.58 -1.31 -17.10
CA ASP A 261 -0.71 -0.96 -18.54
C ASP A 261 0.41 -1.59 -19.38
N VAL A 262 1.62 -1.70 -18.82
CA VAL A 262 2.79 -2.27 -19.51
C VAL A 262 2.61 -3.74 -19.88
N ALA A 263 1.87 -4.53 -19.08
CA ALA A 263 1.71 -5.96 -19.33
C ALA A 263 0.53 -6.29 -20.25
N GLY A 264 -0.48 -5.40 -20.35
CA GLY A 264 -1.72 -5.65 -21.07
C GLY A 264 -1.67 -5.27 -22.56
N GLN A 265 -0.99 -4.18 -22.90
CA GLN A 265 -0.91 -3.70 -24.29
C GLN A 265 -0.14 -4.69 -25.20
N ASP A 266 0.91 -5.32 -24.68
CA ASP A 266 1.68 -6.34 -25.41
C ASP A 266 0.82 -7.53 -25.86
N LEU A 267 -0.17 -7.94 -25.05
CA LEU A 267 -1.04 -9.07 -25.38
C LEU A 267 -2.07 -8.72 -26.46
N VAL A 268 -2.57 -7.47 -26.48
CA VAL A 268 -3.52 -7.01 -27.51
C VAL A 268 -2.81 -6.83 -28.84
N HIS A 269 -1.63 -6.20 -28.85
CA HIS A 269 -0.82 -6.10 -30.07
C HIS A 269 -0.40 -7.47 -30.61
N ARG A 270 -0.02 -8.42 -29.74
CA ARG A 270 0.35 -9.77 -30.17
C ARG A 270 -0.84 -10.59 -30.69
N LYS A 271 -2.05 -10.39 -30.18
CA LYS A 271 -3.26 -11.06 -30.71
C LYS A 271 -3.80 -10.43 -31.99
N GLY A 272 -3.56 -9.12 -32.19
CA GLY A 272 -3.94 -8.42 -33.42
C GLY A 272 -2.98 -8.65 -34.59
N ALA A 273 -1.74 -9.04 -34.31
CA ALA A 273 -0.80 -9.58 -35.30
C ALA A 273 -1.18 -11.03 -35.64
N THR A 274 -2.35 -11.19 -36.27
CA THR A 274 -2.76 -12.45 -36.86
C THR A 274 -1.75 -12.80 -37.96
N PRO A 275 -1.13 -13.99 -37.95
CA PRO A 275 -0.08 -14.39 -38.92
C PRO A 275 -0.58 -14.60 -40.36
N GLU A 276 -1.74 -14.05 -40.73
CA GLU A 276 -2.27 -14.17 -42.09
C GLU A 276 -1.46 -13.37 -43.12
N GLU A 277 -0.67 -12.37 -42.69
CA GLU A 277 0.17 -11.59 -43.61
C GLU A 277 1.51 -12.28 -43.96
N GLU A 278 1.94 -13.29 -43.18
CA GLU A 278 3.14 -14.10 -43.52
C GLU A 278 2.84 -15.31 -44.43
N ARG A 279 1.56 -15.57 -44.76
CA ARG A 279 1.17 -16.70 -45.63
C ARG A 279 0.98 -16.32 -47.10
N GLY A 280 1.20 -15.05 -47.46
CA GLY A 280 0.97 -14.53 -48.81
C GLY A 280 2.15 -14.62 -49.79
N GLU A 281 3.39 -14.86 -49.32
CA GLU A 281 4.59 -14.66 -50.16
C GLU A 281 5.45 -15.93 -50.34
N ALA A 282 4.81 -17.05 -50.68
CA ALA A 282 5.52 -18.20 -51.26
C ALA A 282 4.58 -19.12 -52.04
N LEU A 283 4.10 -18.67 -53.20
CA LEU A 283 3.66 -19.59 -54.26
C LEU A 283 4.25 -19.16 -55.61
N PRO A 284 5.04 -20.02 -56.28
CA PRO A 284 5.59 -19.75 -57.58
C PRO A 284 4.50 -19.77 -58.65
N ALA A 285 4.67 -18.87 -59.63
CA ALA A 285 3.92 -18.81 -60.87
C ALA A 285 3.67 -20.21 -61.44
N LYS A 286 2.39 -20.58 -61.61
CA LYS A 286 2.01 -21.76 -62.38
C LYS A 286 0.89 -21.41 -63.36
N ASP A 287 1.10 -21.93 -64.55
CA ASP A 287 0.55 -21.49 -65.81
C ASP A 287 -0.96 -21.57 -65.95
N LYS A 288 -1.40 -20.63 -66.78
CA LYS A 288 -2.68 -20.42 -67.40
C LYS A 288 -3.05 -21.60 -68.31
N ILE A 289 -4.05 -22.41 -67.96
CA ILE A 289 -4.78 -23.24 -68.93
C ILE A 289 -6.29 -23.09 -68.73
N SER A 290 -6.91 -22.69 -69.85
CA SER A 290 -8.32 -22.46 -70.11
C SER A 290 -9.16 -23.73 -70.02
N GLY A 291 -10.42 -23.57 -69.59
CA GLY A 291 -11.52 -24.32 -70.20
C GLY A 291 -12.55 -24.90 -69.24
N GLU A 292 -13.81 -24.55 -69.55
CA GLU A 292 -14.98 -25.43 -69.51
C GLU A 292 -16.03 -25.20 -68.41
N THR A 293 -17.09 -24.53 -68.87
CA THR A 293 -18.46 -24.44 -68.38
C THR A 293 -19.10 -25.82 -68.22
N THR A 294 -19.89 -26.07 -67.17
CA THR A 294 -21.22 -26.75 -67.24
C THR A 294 -22.00 -26.53 -65.94
N ALA A 295 -23.31 -26.33 -66.12
CA ALA A 295 -24.34 -26.01 -65.13
C ALA A 295 -24.98 -27.25 -64.47
N VAL A 296 -26.04 -26.99 -63.67
CA VAL A 296 -27.06 -27.91 -63.10
C VAL A 296 -26.57 -28.59 -61.80
N ALA A 297 -27.28 -28.66 -60.67
CA ALA A 297 -28.71 -28.78 -60.41
C ALA A 297 -29.10 -28.22 -59.03
N ALA A 298 -30.37 -27.86 -58.91
CA ALA A 298 -31.06 -27.56 -57.68
C ALA A 298 -31.13 -28.76 -56.72
N GLN A 299 -31.03 -28.50 -55.41
CA GLN A 299 -31.68 -29.34 -54.41
C GLN A 299 -32.25 -28.47 -53.28
N SER A 300 -33.54 -28.69 -53.08
CA SER A 300 -34.41 -28.11 -52.07
C SER A 300 -34.43 -29.01 -50.83
N VAL A 301 -35.09 -28.55 -49.75
CA VAL A 301 -35.41 -29.28 -48.50
C VAL A 301 -34.21 -29.31 -47.52
N GLU A 302 -34.26 -28.92 -46.23
CA GLU A 302 -35.30 -29.00 -45.21
C GLU A 302 -34.99 -27.99 -44.08
N ALA A 303 -36.02 -27.35 -43.53
CA ALA A 303 -35.97 -26.67 -42.25
C ALA A 303 -36.41 -27.63 -41.14
N PRO A 304 -35.93 -27.46 -39.90
CA PRO A 304 -36.78 -27.76 -38.75
C PRO A 304 -36.96 -26.54 -37.83
N GLU A 305 -38.23 -26.39 -37.47
CA GLU A 305 -38.83 -25.49 -36.50
C GLU A 305 -38.22 -25.56 -35.08
N PRO A 306 -38.51 -24.54 -34.25
CA PRO A 306 -38.05 -24.43 -32.87
C PRO A 306 -38.95 -25.20 -31.90
N SER A 307 -38.38 -25.65 -30.78
CA SER A 307 -39.11 -26.26 -29.65
C SER A 307 -38.28 -26.04 -28.37
N PRO A 308 -38.89 -26.11 -27.18
CA PRO A 308 -39.48 -24.95 -26.54
C PRO A 308 -38.74 -24.57 -25.24
N VAL A 309 -39.14 -23.41 -24.75
CA VAL A 309 -38.97 -22.89 -23.39
C VAL A 309 -39.10 -24.00 -22.34
N ASP A 310 -38.06 -24.18 -21.51
CA ASP A 310 -38.23 -24.66 -20.15
C ASP A 310 -37.56 -23.67 -19.18
N THR A 311 -38.45 -23.00 -18.45
CA THR A 311 -38.16 -22.03 -17.41
C THR A 311 -38.14 -22.78 -16.09
N SER A 312 -36.98 -23.27 -15.65
CA SER A 312 -36.81 -23.73 -14.26
C SER A 312 -36.08 -22.67 -13.46
N VAL A 313 -36.87 -21.74 -12.93
CA VAL A 313 -36.49 -20.83 -11.85
C VAL A 313 -36.27 -21.68 -10.60
N SER A 314 -35.02 -21.96 -10.25
CA SER A 314 -34.68 -22.42 -8.90
C SER A 314 -34.69 -21.21 -7.97
N GLN A 315 -35.84 -20.99 -7.32
CA GLN A 315 -35.94 -20.15 -6.14
C GLN A 315 -35.13 -20.82 -5.01
N SER A 316 -33.96 -20.26 -4.70
CA SER A 316 -33.31 -20.54 -3.42
C SER A 316 -34.11 -19.85 -2.32
N THR A 317 -34.92 -20.66 -1.66
CA THR A 317 -35.57 -20.40 -0.38
C THR A 317 -34.56 -19.82 0.61
N VAL A 318 -34.73 -18.54 0.93
CA VAL A 318 -34.11 -17.89 2.08
C VAL A 318 -34.82 -18.42 3.31
N THR A 319 -34.13 -19.26 4.09
CA THR A 319 -34.54 -19.61 5.44
C THR A 319 -34.34 -18.38 6.32
N GLU A 320 -35.42 -17.62 6.46
CA GLU A 320 -35.58 -16.54 7.43
C GLU A 320 -35.69 -17.17 8.83
N THR A 321 -34.58 -17.18 9.57
CA THR A 321 -34.59 -17.46 11.02
C THR A 321 -35.26 -16.29 11.71
N ARG A 322 -36.58 -16.42 11.85
CA ARG A 322 -37.49 -15.61 12.65
C ARG A 322 -37.07 -15.67 14.12
N GLU A 323 -36.32 -14.67 14.56
CA GLU A 323 -36.06 -14.43 15.98
C GLU A 323 -37.37 -13.95 16.63
N GLN A 324 -37.84 -14.73 17.60
CA GLN A 324 -39.06 -14.48 18.35
C GLN A 324 -38.91 -13.21 19.19
N GLN A 325 -39.68 -12.20 18.82
CA GLN A 325 -39.95 -11.02 19.63
C GLN A 325 -40.94 -11.39 20.76
N PRO A 326 -40.58 -11.25 22.05
CA PRO A 326 -41.53 -11.44 23.13
C PRO A 326 -42.48 -10.24 23.26
N ALA A 327 -43.73 -10.55 23.59
CA ALA A 327 -44.85 -9.63 23.74
C ALA A 327 -44.63 -8.55 24.83
N PRO A 328 -45.34 -7.41 24.75
CA PRO A 328 -45.28 -6.36 25.75
C PRO A 328 -46.07 -6.76 27.01
N VAL A 329 -45.38 -6.88 28.13
CA VAL A 329 -45.99 -6.94 29.47
C VAL A 329 -46.40 -5.53 29.86
N GLY A 330 -47.70 -5.28 29.95
CA GLY A 330 -48.25 -4.09 30.57
C GLY A 330 -47.94 -4.08 32.07
N ILE A 331 -47.33 -3.01 32.55
CA ILE A 331 -47.26 -2.70 33.99
C ILE A 331 -47.82 -1.31 34.21
N ALA A 332 -48.74 -1.30 35.18
CA ALA A 332 -49.60 -0.23 35.61
C ALA A 332 -48.86 1.06 36.01
N ALA A 333 -49.59 2.16 35.83
CA ALA A 333 -49.31 3.48 36.38
C ALA A 333 -49.15 3.41 37.90
N ALA A 334 -48.01 3.86 38.41
CA ALA A 334 -47.80 4.18 39.81
C ALA A 334 -47.61 5.69 39.95
N GLN A 335 -48.38 6.27 40.87
CA GLN A 335 -48.48 7.69 41.20
C GLN A 335 -47.17 8.28 41.74
N PRO A 336 -46.93 9.59 41.60
CA PRO A 336 -45.86 10.29 42.32
C PRO A 336 -46.26 10.55 43.79
N PRO A 337 -45.32 10.48 44.75
CA PRO A 337 -45.58 10.87 46.14
C PRO A 337 -45.59 12.41 46.31
N PRO A 338 -46.33 12.93 47.31
CA PRO A 338 -46.54 14.36 47.49
C PRO A 338 -45.38 15.07 48.20
N GLU A 339 -45.21 16.33 47.81
CA GLU A 339 -44.49 17.38 48.54
C GLU A 339 -44.91 17.44 50.01
N ALA A 340 -43.91 17.49 50.90
CA ALA A 340 -44.09 17.91 52.28
C ALA A 340 -43.08 19.02 52.61
N THR A 341 -43.60 20.24 52.68
CA THR A 341 -42.96 21.45 53.18
C THR A 341 -43.14 21.53 54.70
N ALA A 342 -42.07 21.63 55.49
CA ALA A 342 -42.02 22.24 56.85
C ALA A 342 -40.59 22.16 57.42
N ARG A 343 -39.87 23.29 57.54
CA ARG A 343 -39.73 24.18 58.74
C ARG A 343 -38.92 23.60 59.93
N ARG A 344 -37.72 24.15 60.15
CA ARG A 344 -37.11 24.63 61.42
C ARG A 344 -35.69 25.15 61.10
N SER A 345 -35.35 26.45 61.22
CA SER A 345 -34.93 27.19 62.45
C SER A 345 -34.01 26.36 63.35
N GLU A 346 -32.86 26.77 63.85
CA GLU A 346 -32.10 28.02 63.97
C GLU A 346 -30.75 27.63 64.65
N GLU A 347 -29.87 28.60 64.90
CA GLU A 347 -28.79 28.62 65.91
C GLU A 347 -27.42 27.99 65.53
N MET A 348 -26.40 28.78 65.15
CA MET A 348 -25.47 29.56 66.02
C MET A 348 -24.84 28.71 67.13
N ASP A 349 -23.54 28.39 67.06
CA ASP A 349 -22.51 29.24 67.66
C ASP A 349 -21.09 28.68 67.52
N ALA A 350 -20.16 29.61 67.51
CA ALA A 350 -18.72 29.42 67.44
C ALA A 350 -18.13 28.99 68.79
N VAL A 351 -17.17 28.05 68.81
CA VAL A 351 -16.13 28.00 69.85
C VAL A 351 -14.78 27.60 69.27
N SER A 352 -13.78 28.36 69.70
CA SER A 352 -12.38 28.35 69.32
C SER A 352 -11.53 27.33 70.09
N ARG A 353 -10.58 26.69 69.37
CA ARG A 353 -9.21 26.28 69.79
C ARG A 353 -9.08 25.19 70.90
N PRO A 354 -7.86 24.71 71.22
CA PRO A 354 -6.87 24.02 70.39
C PRO A 354 -6.35 22.73 71.11
N ARG A 355 -5.22 22.18 70.62
CA ARG A 355 -4.23 21.29 71.29
C ARG A 355 -4.32 19.76 71.07
N THR A 356 -3.36 19.29 70.28
CA THR A 356 -2.33 18.26 70.60
C THR A 356 -2.75 16.99 71.35
N SER A 357 -2.54 15.82 70.74
CA SER A 357 -1.44 14.88 71.06
C SER A 357 -1.80 13.45 70.62
N PHE A 358 -0.84 12.81 69.93
CA PHE A 358 -0.49 11.39 70.00
C PHE A 358 -1.52 10.35 70.46
N ALA A 359 -1.87 9.43 69.55
CA ALA A 359 -1.76 7.98 69.75
C ALA A 359 -2.05 7.26 68.42
N ILE A 360 -0.99 6.80 67.72
CA ILE A 360 -1.13 5.83 66.64
C ILE A 360 -1.17 4.45 67.32
N SER A 361 -2.35 3.83 67.29
CA SER A 361 -2.58 2.47 67.75
C SER A 361 -2.33 1.50 66.61
N ALA A 362 -1.55 0.46 66.90
CA ALA A 362 -1.23 -0.64 66.01
C ALA A 362 -2.34 -1.69 66.01
N SER A 363 -2.76 -2.12 64.82
CA SER A 363 -3.15 -3.51 64.51
C SER A 363 -3.40 -3.58 63.00
N ASP A 364 -2.55 -4.25 62.23
CA ASP A 364 -2.48 -5.70 62.05
C ASP A 364 -3.34 -6.14 60.87
N SER A 365 -2.67 -6.38 59.73
CA SER A 365 -3.08 -7.29 58.65
C SER A 365 -1.95 -7.34 57.62
N ARG A 366 -0.93 -8.12 57.97
CA ARG A 366 0.05 -8.65 57.02
C ARG A 366 -0.63 -9.73 56.19
N MET A 367 -0.78 -9.50 54.88
CA MET A 367 -0.97 -10.56 53.90
C MET A 367 0.30 -10.59 53.04
N THR A 368 1.15 -11.55 53.34
CA THR A 368 2.36 -11.91 52.60
C THR A 368 1.97 -12.56 51.28
N LEU A 369 2.35 -11.94 50.16
CA LEU A 369 2.49 -12.64 48.89
C LEU A 369 3.96 -12.59 48.51
N ASP A 370 4.57 -13.76 48.61
CA ASP A 370 5.91 -14.07 48.13
C ASP A 370 6.03 -13.74 46.65
N ARG A 371 6.98 -12.87 46.32
CA ARG A 371 7.50 -12.73 44.96
C ARG A 371 8.99 -13.03 45.04
N GLU A 372 9.32 -14.27 44.72
CA GLU A 372 10.69 -14.71 44.49
C GLU A 372 11.39 -13.78 43.51
N SER A 373 12.41 -13.12 44.00
CA SER A 373 13.43 -12.40 43.25
C SER A 373 14.45 -13.41 42.74
N SER A 374 14.39 -13.76 41.46
CA SER A 374 15.51 -14.39 40.78
C SER A 374 16.45 -13.30 40.28
N ASN A 375 17.51 -13.06 41.05
CA ASN A 375 18.70 -12.35 40.63
C ASN A 375 19.44 -13.20 39.58
N ALA A 376 19.48 -12.74 38.32
CA ALA A 376 20.50 -13.15 37.37
C ALA A 376 21.49 -11.99 37.23
N HIS A 377 22.61 -12.18 37.91
CA HIS A 377 23.85 -11.44 37.76
C HIS A 377 24.51 -11.98 36.48
N GLU A 378 24.58 -11.19 35.42
CA GLU A 378 25.51 -11.48 34.33
C GLU A 378 26.54 -10.34 34.26
N ASP A 379 27.71 -10.67 34.78
CA ASP A 379 28.96 -9.98 34.57
C ASP A 379 29.34 -10.08 33.08
N PHE A 380 29.56 -8.93 32.43
CA PHE A 380 30.29 -8.87 31.17
C PHE A 380 31.41 -7.84 31.32
N GLU A 381 32.59 -8.32 31.72
CA GLU A 381 33.85 -7.63 31.59
C GLU A 381 34.24 -7.51 30.11
N SER A 382 34.35 -6.26 29.65
CA SER A 382 35.52 -5.68 29.00
C SER A 382 36.50 -6.59 28.24
N ALA A 383 36.58 -6.41 26.91
CA ALA A 383 37.85 -6.20 26.20
C ALA A 383 37.60 -5.80 24.73
N VAL A 384 37.64 -4.50 24.41
CA VAL A 384 38.02 -4.04 23.07
C VAL A 384 38.95 -2.84 23.24
N ASP A 385 40.25 -3.12 23.18
CA ASP A 385 41.30 -2.13 23.02
C ASP A 385 41.12 -1.40 21.67
N VAL A 386 40.96 -0.08 21.73
CA VAL A 386 41.07 0.80 20.55
C VAL A 386 42.33 1.65 20.72
N PRO A 387 43.35 1.52 19.86
CA PRO A 387 44.54 2.34 19.95
C PRO A 387 44.26 3.78 19.46
N LEU A 388 44.56 4.75 20.34
CA LEU A 388 44.76 6.15 19.97
C LEU A 388 46.02 6.27 19.11
N SER A 389 45.85 6.71 17.86
CA SER A 389 46.95 7.10 16.98
C SER A 389 46.71 8.47 16.37
N SER A 390 47.74 9.30 16.48
CA SER A 390 48.13 10.41 15.60
C SER A 390 47.27 11.67 15.54
N THR A 391 47.63 12.61 16.41
CA THR A 391 48.01 13.99 16.08
C THR A 391 48.32 14.19 14.60
N THR A 392 47.54 15.04 13.92
CA THR A 392 47.90 15.56 12.60
C THR A 392 48.28 17.03 12.78
N ASP A 393 49.57 17.29 12.66
CA ASP A 393 50.15 18.62 12.59
C ASP A 393 49.64 19.38 11.35
N LEU A 394 49.18 20.60 11.58
CA LEU A 394 48.85 21.57 10.54
C LEU A 394 50.13 22.31 10.10
N PRO A 395 50.53 22.27 8.81
CA PRO A 395 51.58 23.15 8.34
C PRO A 395 51.05 24.56 8.09
N ALA A 396 51.60 25.51 8.84
CA ALA A 396 51.56 26.93 8.54
C ALA A 396 52.23 27.19 7.17
N SER A 397 51.52 27.82 6.24
CA SER A 397 52.17 28.49 5.11
C SER A 397 51.34 29.64 4.53
N SER A 398 52.08 30.71 4.22
CA SER A 398 51.80 31.77 3.25
C SER A 398 50.77 32.85 3.60
N GLN A 399 51.24 33.81 4.40
CA GLN A 399 51.02 35.22 4.06
C GLN A 399 51.80 35.57 2.78
N LYS A 400 51.07 35.95 1.71
CA LYS A 400 51.61 36.76 0.61
C LYS A 400 50.52 37.71 0.09
N LYS A 401 50.62 38.95 0.56
CA LYS A 401 50.66 40.20 -0.23
C LYS A 401 49.89 40.18 -1.57
N LEU A 402 48.84 40.98 -1.69
CA LEU A 402 48.57 41.83 -2.87
C LEU A 402 47.35 42.75 -2.65
N LEU A 403 47.64 44.04 -2.87
CA LEU A 403 46.78 45.21 -3.10
C LEU A 403 45.99 45.80 -1.91
#